data_AF-A0A5J6VYZ4-F1
#
_entry.id   AF-A0A5J6VYZ4-F1
#
_cell.length_a   1.000
_cell.length_b   1.000
_cell.length_c   1.000
_cell.angle_alpha   90.00
_cell.angle_beta   90.00
_cell.angle_gamma   90.00
#
_symmetry.space_group_name_H-M   'P 1'
#
loop_
_entity.id
_entity.type
_entity.pdbx_description
1 polymer ?
#
loop_
_entity_poly.entity_id
_entity_poly.type
_entity_poly.pdbx_seq_one_letter_code
_entity_poly.pdbx_strand_id
1 'polypeptide(L)'
;MTTYPPNYASREAAAELLARSLTAYDGKDPLVLAIPRGALPMGRIIANALHGDLDVVLVRKIGAPGNPEYAVGAVDESGRIWMDPIAGRLGIGEQYIRDEATRQLEVIKARRAQYTPIHPAIDPRGRIVIVVDDGVATGATLGAALRLLRQQRPARLIAAFAVAPPDTIARLHPLADDLVYLSAPEPFHAVGEFFTDFREVKDEEVLEILRNTPPPQKPPHP
;
A
#
# COMPACT_ATOMS: atom_id res chain seq x y z
N MET A 1 28.11 -19.89 4.61
CA MET A 1 26.81 -20.46 5.02
C MET A 1 25.77 -19.86 4.09
N THR A 2 25.24 -20.66 3.18
CA THR A 2 24.19 -20.22 2.25
C THR A 2 22.91 -20.07 3.06
N THR A 3 22.61 -18.86 3.52
CA THR A 3 21.31 -18.54 4.11
C THR A 3 20.27 -18.70 3.02
N TYR A 4 19.49 -19.77 3.08
CA TYR A 4 18.31 -19.91 2.23
C TYR A 4 17.44 -18.65 2.41
N PRO A 5 16.93 -18.06 1.31
CA PRO A 5 15.99 -16.95 1.43
C PRO A 5 14.81 -17.39 2.31
N PRO A 6 14.28 -16.49 3.16
CA PRO A 6 13.15 -16.81 4.01
C PRO A 6 11.98 -17.27 3.14
N ASN A 7 11.37 -18.39 3.52
CA ASN A 7 10.22 -18.95 2.82
C ASN A 7 9.02 -18.96 3.78
N TYR A 8 8.09 -18.03 3.57
CA TYR A 8 6.84 -17.92 4.31
C TYR A 8 5.83 -18.92 3.76
N ALA A 9 5.05 -19.56 4.63
CA ALA A 9 4.07 -20.56 4.18
C ALA A 9 3.01 -19.95 3.25
N SER A 10 2.50 -18.77 3.58
CA SER A 10 1.53 -18.00 2.79
C SER A 10 1.59 -16.51 3.15
N ARG A 11 0.80 -15.69 2.45
CA ARG A 11 0.60 -14.27 2.80
C ARG A 11 0.06 -14.09 4.22
N GLU A 12 -0.88 -14.94 4.62
CA GLU A 12 -1.48 -14.93 5.95
C GLU A 12 -0.44 -15.23 7.04
N ALA A 13 0.43 -16.23 6.83
CA ALA A 13 1.50 -16.54 7.77
C ALA A 13 2.51 -15.38 7.93
N ALA A 14 2.84 -14.70 6.83
CA ALA A 14 3.67 -13.49 6.88
C ALA A 14 2.93 -12.34 7.62
N ALA A 15 1.62 -12.19 7.41
CA ALA A 15 0.82 -11.17 8.10
C ALA A 15 0.79 -11.38 9.62
N GLU A 16 0.72 -12.63 10.10
CA GLU A 16 0.81 -12.93 11.54
C GLU A 16 2.16 -12.53 12.14
N LEU A 17 3.25 -12.73 11.41
CA LEU A 17 4.59 -12.29 11.82
C LEU A 17 4.71 -10.77 11.82
N LEU A 18 4.15 -10.09 10.81
CA LEU A 18 4.08 -8.63 10.76
C LEU A 18 3.25 -8.06 11.91
N ALA A 19 2.09 -8.66 12.20
CA ALA A 19 1.23 -8.25 13.31
C ALA A 19 1.96 -8.28 14.66
N ARG A 20 2.75 -9.32 14.93
CA ARG A 20 3.61 -9.41 16.13
C ARG A 20 4.62 -8.26 16.21
N SER A 21 5.14 -7.84 15.06
CA SER A 21 6.11 -6.72 14.96
C SER A 21 5.43 -5.34 15.06
N LEU A 22 4.11 -5.27 14.85
CA LEU A 22 3.31 -4.04 14.88
C LEU A 22 2.59 -3.80 16.23
N THR A 23 2.82 -4.64 17.24
CA THR A 23 2.16 -4.57 18.57
C THR A 23 2.28 -3.21 19.26
N ALA A 24 3.30 -2.42 18.93
CA ALA A 24 3.44 -1.05 19.41
C ALA A 24 2.27 -0.12 19.00
N TYR A 25 1.45 -0.51 18.02
CA TYR A 25 0.29 0.25 17.55
C TYR A 25 -1.07 -0.34 17.98
N ASP A 26 -1.07 -1.46 18.69
CA ASP A 26 -2.29 -2.13 19.16
C ASP A 26 -3.12 -1.22 20.08
N GLY A 27 -4.43 -1.16 19.85
CA GLY A 27 -5.37 -0.36 20.62
C GLY A 27 -5.21 1.16 20.48
N LYS A 28 -4.34 1.63 19.57
CA LYS A 28 -4.10 3.06 19.31
C LYS A 28 -4.87 3.59 18.11
N ASP A 29 -6.00 2.96 17.80
CA ASP A 29 -6.87 3.33 16.68
C ASP A 29 -6.14 3.34 15.31
N PRO A 30 -5.39 2.27 14.95
CA PRO A 30 -4.69 2.24 13.67
C PRO A 30 -5.64 1.99 12.50
N LEU A 31 -5.39 2.68 11.39
CA LEU A 31 -6.00 2.42 10.09
C LEU A 31 -5.02 1.61 9.24
N VAL A 32 -5.36 0.36 8.95
CA VAL A 32 -4.60 -0.52 8.08
C VAL A 32 -5.11 -0.36 6.65
N LEU A 33 -4.25 0.16 5.77
CA LEU A 33 -4.54 0.35 4.36
C LEU A 33 -3.78 -0.66 3.52
N ALA A 34 -4.48 -1.68 3.01
CA ALA A 34 -3.86 -2.69 2.17
C ALA A 34 -3.78 -2.25 0.70
N ILE A 35 -2.65 -2.53 0.05
CA ILE A 35 -2.52 -2.37 -1.41
C ILE A 35 -3.21 -3.56 -2.09
N PRO A 36 -4.31 -3.34 -2.84
CA PRO A 36 -5.01 -4.45 -3.47
C PRO A 36 -4.23 -5.01 -4.66
N ARG A 37 -4.34 -6.31 -4.95
CA ARG A 37 -5.24 -7.28 -4.30
C ARG A 37 -4.54 -8.12 -3.23
N GLY A 38 -3.27 -8.46 -3.46
CA GLY A 38 -2.50 -9.43 -2.68
C GLY A 38 -2.41 -9.11 -1.19
N ALA A 39 -2.32 -7.84 -0.83
CA ALA A 39 -2.13 -7.45 0.56
C ALA A 39 -3.42 -7.39 1.38
N LEU A 40 -4.61 -7.51 0.79
CA LEU A 40 -5.85 -7.32 1.53
C LEU A 40 -6.13 -8.42 2.58
N PRO A 41 -5.91 -9.73 2.29
CA PRO A 41 -5.95 -10.77 3.33
C PRO A 41 -4.97 -10.50 4.48
N MET A 42 -3.79 -9.96 4.16
CA MET A 42 -2.78 -9.59 5.17
C MET A 42 -3.25 -8.40 6.01
N GLY A 43 -3.79 -7.38 5.37
CA GLY A 43 -4.37 -6.20 6.03
C GLY A 43 -5.44 -6.60 7.03
N ARG A 44 -6.34 -7.54 6.69
CA ARG A 44 -7.36 -8.05 7.62
C ARG A 44 -6.76 -8.67 8.87
N ILE A 45 -5.74 -9.53 8.71
CA ILE A 45 -5.07 -10.18 9.84
C ILE A 45 -4.41 -9.14 10.75
N ILE A 46 -3.71 -8.17 10.15
CA ILE A 46 -3.02 -7.10 10.89
C ILE A 46 -4.03 -6.19 11.59
N ALA A 47 -5.09 -5.75 10.92
CA ALA A 47 -6.13 -4.89 11.51
C ALA A 47 -6.80 -5.58 12.71
N ASN A 48 -7.18 -6.85 12.57
CA ASN A 48 -7.77 -7.62 13.65
C ASN A 48 -6.82 -7.76 14.85
N ALA A 49 -5.53 -8.05 14.59
CA ALA A 49 -4.54 -8.22 15.63
C ALA A 49 -4.22 -6.92 16.40
N LEU A 50 -4.40 -5.76 15.77
CA LEU A 50 -4.14 -4.44 16.34
C LEU A 50 -5.39 -3.73 16.86
N HIS A 51 -6.55 -4.40 16.81
CA HIS A 51 -7.86 -3.80 17.09
C HIS A 51 -8.09 -2.51 16.29
N GLY A 52 -7.66 -2.50 15.03
CA GLY A 52 -7.75 -1.37 14.11
C GLY A 52 -8.85 -1.51 13.07
N ASP A 53 -8.94 -0.51 12.20
CA ASP A 53 -9.80 -0.55 11.01
C ASP A 53 -9.02 -1.01 9.79
N LEU A 54 -9.71 -1.63 8.84
CA LEU A 54 -9.16 -2.06 7.55
C LEU A 54 -9.85 -1.30 6.42
N ASP A 55 -9.07 -0.79 5.46
CA ASP A 55 -9.55 -0.37 4.14
C ASP A 55 -8.45 -0.63 3.09
N VAL A 56 -8.72 -0.31 1.83
CA VAL A 56 -7.75 -0.33 0.74
C VAL A 56 -7.13 1.05 0.52
N VAL A 57 -5.87 1.08 0.10
CA VAL A 57 -5.29 2.28 -0.53
C VAL A 57 -5.29 2.12 -2.04
N LEU A 58 -5.93 3.06 -2.73
CA LEU A 58 -6.01 3.08 -4.19
C LEU A 58 -5.15 4.21 -4.74
N VAL A 59 -4.03 3.85 -5.35
CA VAL A 59 -3.12 4.76 -6.04
C VAL A 59 -2.70 4.21 -7.38
N ARG A 60 -2.38 5.11 -8.31
CA ARG A 60 -1.82 4.78 -9.63
C ARG A 60 -0.63 5.68 -9.92
N LYS A 61 0.41 5.11 -10.53
CA LYS A 61 1.57 5.86 -11.04
C LYS A 61 1.15 6.69 -12.26
N ILE A 62 1.73 7.88 -12.39
CA ILE A 62 1.74 8.66 -13.62
C ILE A 62 3.08 8.36 -14.30
N GLY A 63 3.06 7.64 -15.41
CA GLY A 63 4.25 7.28 -16.18
C GLY A 63 4.78 8.46 -17.01
N ALA A 64 6.04 8.39 -17.46
CA ALA A 64 6.59 9.35 -18.39
C ALA A 64 6.06 9.14 -19.82
N PRO A 65 6.04 10.20 -20.65
CA PRO A 65 5.73 10.06 -22.07
C PRO A 65 6.64 9.02 -22.74
N GLY A 66 6.05 8.02 -23.41
CA GLY A 66 6.78 6.95 -24.08
C GLY A 66 7.40 5.89 -23.16
N ASN A 67 7.35 6.05 -21.84
CA ASN A 67 7.83 5.05 -20.87
C ASN A 67 6.89 4.96 -19.64
N PRO A 68 5.77 4.23 -19.74
CA PRO A 68 4.78 4.11 -18.67
C PRO A 68 5.32 3.53 -17.36
N GLU A 69 6.39 2.73 -17.43
CA GLU A 69 7.00 2.11 -16.25
C GLU A 69 7.82 3.11 -15.43
N TYR A 70 8.37 4.13 -16.09
CA TYR A 70 9.10 5.20 -15.44
C TYR A 70 8.12 6.21 -14.82
N ALA A 71 7.87 6.07 -13.51
CA ALA A 71 6.94 6.92 -12.79
C ALA A 71 7.51 8.32 -12.55
N VAL A 72 6.75 9.33 -12.97
CA VAL A 72 7.05 10.76 -12.77
C VAL A 72 6.07 11.44 -11.82
N GLY A 73 5.08 10.69 -11.35
CA GLY A 73 4.10 11.13 -10.37
C GLY A 73 3.17 9.99 -9.96
N ALA A 74 2.15 10.32 -9.20
CA ALA A 74 1.08 9.41 -8.82
C ALA A 74 -0.22 10.18 -8.55
N VAL A 75 -1.35 9.48 -8.67
CA VAL A 75 -2.69 9.99 -8.36
C VAL A 75 -3.42 9.06 -7.39
N ASP A 76 -4.15 9.63 -6.43
CA ASP A 76 -5.05 8.90 -5.53
C ASP A 76 -6.51 8.98 -5.96
N GLU A 77 -7.39 8.27 -5.25
CA GLU A 77 -8.82 8.26 -5.53
C GLU A 77 -9.55 9.60 -5.39
N SER A 78 -8.98 10.55 -4.65
CA SER A 78 -9.51 11.90 -4.51
C SER A 78 -9.08 12.82 -5.66
N GLY A 79 -8.23 12.31 -6.57
CA GLY A 79 -7.64 13.08 -7.65
C GLY A 79 -6.45 13.92 -7.23
N ARG A 80 -5.91 13.73 -6.01
CA ARG A 80 -4.66 14.41 -5.62
C ARG A 80 -3.52 13.82 -6.41
N ILE A 81 -2.67 14.71 -6.91
CA ILE A 81 -1.51 14.37 -7.70
C ILE A 81 -0.25 14.68 -6.88
N TRP A 82 0.62 13.70 -6.75
CA TRP A 82 2.00 13.91 -6.36
C TRP A 82 2.88 13.86 -7.61
N MET A 83 3.82 14.80 -7.73
CA MET A 83 4.76 14.87 -8.84
C MET A 83 6.19 14.71 -8.32
N ASP A 84 6.97 13.89 -9.03
CA ASP A 84 8.41 13.83 -8.79
C ASP A 84 9.07 15.11 -9.34
N PRO A 85 9.98 15.76 -8.58
CA PRO A 85 10.72 16.92 -9.07
C PRO A 85 11.47 16.68 -10.40
N ILE A 86 11.77 15.43 -10.75
CA ILE A 86 12.40 15.08 -12.03
C ILE A 86 11.49 15.34 -13.24
N ALA A 87 10.17 15.33 -13.07
CA ALA A 87 9.22 15.56 -14.15
C ALA A 87 9.44 16.92 -14.83
N GLY A 88 9.69 17.97 -14.02
CA GLY A 88 10.03 19.30 -14.53
C GLY A 88 11.37 19.33 -15.26
N ARG A 89 12.36 18.56 -14.80
CA ARG A 89 13.68 18.44 -15.46
C ARG A 89 13.62 17.72 -16.80
N LEU A 90 12.68 16.78 -16.93
CA LEU A 90 12.41 16.05 -18.17
C LEU A 90 11.56 16.87 -19.16
N GLY A 91 11.16 18.09 -18.81
CA GLY A 91 10.33 18.94 -19.66
C GLY A 91 8.93 18.37 -19.90
N ILE A 92 8.43 17.52 -18.99
CA ILE A 92 7.11 16.92 -19.12
C ILE A 92 6.07 18.02 -18.90
N GLY A 93 5.32 18.32 -19.95
CA GLY A 93 4.30 19.37 -19.92
C GLY A 93 3.17 19.06 -18.94
N GLU A 94 2.68 20.08 -18.25
CA GLU A 94 1.57 19.93 -17.30
C GLU A 94 0.31 19.34 -17.93
N GLN A 95 0.07 19.60 -19.22
CA GLN A 95 -1.09 19.05 -19.92
C GLN A 95 -1.02 17.52 -19.98
N TYR A 96 0.14 16.95 -20.32
CA TYR A 96 0.33 15.50 -20.32
C TYR A 96 0.07 14.91 -18.93
N ILE A 97 0.58 15.56 -17.88
CA ILE A 97 0.41 15.12 -16.50
C ILE A 97 -1.08 15.10 -16.13
N ARG A 98 -1.82 16.16 -16.45
CA ARG A 98 -3.27 16.24 -16.19
C ARG A 98 -4.04 15.16 -16.94
N ASP A 99 -3.71 14.92 -18.20
CA ASP A 99 -4.39 13.93 -19.03
C ASP A 99 -4.11 12.49 -18.55
N GLU A 100 -2.85 12.17 -18.22
CA GLU A 100 -2.48 10.89 -17.63
C GLU A 100 -3.13 10.69 -16.26
N ALA A 101 -3.07 11.69 -15.37
CA ALA A 101 -3.70 11.63 -14.06
C ALA A 101 -5.21 11.40 -14.16
N THR A 102 -5.88 12.05 -15.10
CA THR A 102 -7.31 11.86 -15.36
C THR A 102 -7.60 10.42 -15.77
N ARG A 103 -6.82 9.86 -16.72
CA ARG A 103 -6.97 8.45 -17.13
C ARG A 103 -6.77 7.48 -15.97
N GLN A 104 -5.73 7.70 -15.16
CA GLN A 104 -5.46 6.83 -14.02
C GLN A 104 -6.51 6.96 -12.91
N LEU A 105 -7.04 8.18 -12.69
CA LEU A 105 -8.12 8.44 -11.74
C LEU A 105 -9.41 7.71 -12.13
N GLU A 106 -9.78 7.68 -13.41
CA GLU A 106 -10.97 6.94 -13.84
C GLU A 106 -10.85 5.43 -13.57
N VAL A 107 -9.65 4.87 -13.70
CA VAL A 107 -9.41 3.47 -13.32
C VAL A 107 -9.53 3.25 -11.81
N ILE A 108 -9.04 4.19 -11.00
CA ILE A 108 -9.20 4.14 -9.54
C ILE A 108 -10.68 4.23 -9.16
N LYS A 109 -11.43 5.17 -9.74
CA LYS A 109 -12.87 5.35 -9.49
C LYS A 109 -13.67 4.11 -9.86
N ALA A 110 -13.38 3.51 -11.02
CA ALA A 110 -14.04 2.27 -11.45
C ALA A 110 -13.81 1.14 -10.45
N ARG A 111 -12.62 1.05 -9.84
CA ARG A 111 -12.32 0.08 -8.77
C ARG A 111 -13.00 0.45 -7.45
N ARG A 112 -12.92 1.70 -7.00
CA ARG A 112 -13.56 2.15 -5.74
C ARG A 112 -15.08 2.00 -5.78
N ALA A 113 -15.71 2.21 -6.93
CA ALA A 113 -17.16 2.01 -7.11
C ALA A 113 -17.63 0.57 -6.81
N GLN A 114 -16.75 -0.42 -6.95
CA GLN A 114 -17.05 -1.81 -6.58
C GLN A 114 -17.01 -2.02 -5.05
N TYR A 115 -16.27 -1.17 -4.32
CA TYR A 115 -16.05 -1.30 -2.88
C TYR A 115 -16.97 -0.40 -2.06
N THR A 116 -17.21 0.85 -2.50
CA THR A 116 -17.97 1.86 -1.73
C THR A 116 -19.35 1.41 -1.23
N PRO A 117 -20.17 0.67 -1.99
CA PRO A 117 -21.50 0.25 -1.52
C PRO A 117 -21.46 -0.65 -0.28
N ILE A 118 -20.33 -1.33 -0.05
CA ILE A 118 -20.12 -2.25 1.08
C ILE A 118 -19.14 -1.69 2.10
N HIS A 119 -18.23 -0.80 1.68
CA HIS A 119 -17.14 -0.29 2.49
C HIS A 119 -16.71 1.11 2.00
N PRO A 120 -17.28 2.18 2.57
CA PRO A 120 -16.87 3.55 2.28
C PRO A 120 -15.41 3.81 2.69
N ALA A 121 -14.74 4.71 1.97
CA ALA A 121 -13.36 5.07 2.27
C ALA A 121 -13.21 5.67 3.68
N ILE A 122 -12.18 5.25 4.41
CA ILE A 122 -11.88 5.75 5.76
C ILE A 122 -10.87 6.91 5.68
N ASP A 123 -11.15 8.03 6.37
CA ASP A 123 -10.23 9.18 6.40
C ASP A 123 -8.96 8.86 7.21
N PRO A 124 -7.75 8.93 6.60
CA PRO A 124 -6.48 8.70 7.30
C PRO A 124 -6.03 9.87 8.18
N ARG A 125 -6.66 11.05 8.09
CA ARG A 125 -6.22 12.26 8.79
C ARG A 125 -6.14 12.06 10.30
N GLY A 126 -5.02 12.45 10.89
CA GLY A 126 -4.82 12.38 12.35
C GLY A 126 -4.70 10.95 12.93
N ARG A 127 -4.72 9.90 12.09
CA ARG A 127 -4.62 8.51 12.53
C ARG A 127 -3.21 7.95 12.41
N ILE A 128 -2.97 6.82 13.08
CA ILE A 128 -1.84 5.94 12.80
C ILE A 128 -2.21 5.13 11.56
N VAL A 129 -1.56 5.38 10.43
CA VAL A 129 -1.84 4.70 9.16
C VAL A 129 -0.74 3.69 8.88
N ILE A 130 -1.13 2.44 8.66
CA ILE A 130 -0.22 1.34 8.32
C ILE A 130 -0.53 0.88 6.90
N VAL A 131 0.36 1.16 5.96
CA VAL A 131 0.22 0.73 4.56
C VAL A 131 0.83 -0.65 4.39
N VAL A 132 0.03 -1.63 3.96
CA VAL A 132 0.43 -3.04 3.87
C VAL A 132 0.61 -3.48 2.42
N ASP A 133 1.73 -4.15 2.13
CA ASP A 133 1.98 -4.87 0.88
C ASP A 133 2.46 -6.31 1.16
N ASP A 134 2.29 -7.24 0.21
CA ASP A 134 2.76 -8.62 0.39
C ASP A 134 4.29 -8.74 0.25
N GLY A 135 4.86 -7.99 -0.68
CA GLY A 135 6.28 -7.73 -0.81
C GLY A 135 6.55 -6.65 -1.84
N VAL A 136 7.73 -6.05 -1.77
CA VAL A 136 7.99 -4.79 -2.44
C VAL A 136 9.23 -4.92 -3.31
N ALA A 137 9.03 -5.23 -4.59
CA ALA A 137 10.14 -5.40 -5.53
C ALA A 137 10.85 -4.06 -5.81
N THR A 138 10.15 -3.10 -6.41
CA THR A 138 10.73 -1.78 -6.78
C THR A 138 10.42 -0.67 -5.79
N GLY A 139 9.34 -0.81 -5.01
CA GLY A 139 8.82 0.24 -4.14
C GLY A 139 7.92 1.25 -4.83
N ALA A 140 7.61 1.09 -6.11
CA ALA A 140 6.88 2.12 -6.86
C ALA A 140 5.44 2.35 -6.35
N THR A 141 4.65 1.29 -6.19
CA THR A 141 3.25 1.40 -5.72
C THR A 141 3.18 1.85 -4.26
N LEU A 142 3.91 1.18 -3.38
CA LEU A 142 3.98 1.55 -1.96
C LEU A 142 4.53 2.98 -1.77
N GLY A 143 5.59 3.34 -2.49
CA GLY A 143 6.15 4.68 -2.44
C GLY A 143 5.20 5.76 -2.96
N ALA A 144 4.34 5.46 -3.93
CA ALA A 144 3.28 6.36 -4.38
C ALA A 144 2.19 6.51 -3.31
N ALA A 145 1.76 5.40 -2.70
CA ALA A 145 0.79 5.39 -1.61
C ALA A 145 1.27 6.25 -0.44
N LEU A 146 2.52 6.06 0.02
CA LEU A 146 3.09 6.80 1.14
C LEU A 146 3.14 8.31 0.86
N ARG A 147 3.54 8.73 -0.34
CA ARG A 147 3.63 10.15 -0.72
C ARG A 147 2.27 10.83 -0.73
N LEU A 148 1.26 10.19 -1.30
CA LEU A 148 -0.10 10.72 -1.35
C LEU A 148 -0.75 10.70 0.05
N LEU A 149 -0.56 9.62 0.82
CA LEU A 149 -1.04 9.52 2.20
C LEU A 149 -0.44 10.60 3.10
N ARG A 150 0.84 10.94 2.93
CA ARG A 150 1.49 12.00 3.70
C ARG A 150 0.79 13.36 3.54
N GLN A 151 0.26 13.67 2.35
CA GLN A 151 -0.50 14.90 2.10
C GLN A 151 -1.83 14.95 2.85
N GLN A 152 -2.35 13.80 3.29
CA GLN A 152 -3.58 13.70 4.08
C GLN A 152 -3.37 13.95 5.58
N ARG A 153 -2.11 14.17 6.00
CA ARG A 153 -1.72 14.46 7.38
C ARG A 153 -2.16 13.39 8.39
N PRO A 154 -1.76 12.12 8.21
CA PRO A 154 -1.87 11.14 9.28
C PRO A 154 -1.00 11.57 10.47
N ALA A 155 -1.35 11.12 11.68
CA ALA A 155 -0.52 11.35 12.86
C ALA A 155 0.79 10.56 12.82
N ARG A 156 0.74 9.35 12.24
CA ARG A 156 1.92 8.54 11.87
C ARG A 156 1.63 7.76 10.60
N LEU A 157 2.65 7.58 9.76
CA LEU A 157 2.58 6.81 8.52
C LEU A 157 3.64 5.70 8.54
N ILE A 158 3.19 4.45 8.57
CA ILE A 158 4.01 3.26 8.66
C ILE A 158 3.85 2.48 7.36
N ALA A 159 4.93 1.88 6.86
CA ALA A 159 4.84 0.86 5.83
C ALA A 159 5.15 -0.52 6.41
N ALA A 160 4.35 -1.52 6.07
CA ALA A 160 4.52 -2.89 6.51
C ALA A 160 4.49 -3.87 5.33
N PHE A 161 5.49 -4.74 5.21
CA PHE A 161 5.58 -5.70 4.10
C PHE A 161 6.47 -6.90 4.44
N ALA A 162 6.23 -8.07 3.84
CA ALA A 162 7.01 -9.26 4.22
C ALA A 162 8.47 -9.17 3.75
N VAL A 163 8.69 -8.76 2.50
CA VAL A 163 10.01 -8.84 1.86
C VAL A 163 10.23 -7.70 0.86
N ALA A 164 11.45 -7.16 0.83
CA ALA A 164 11.89 -6.19 -0.17
C ALA A 164 13.43 -6.23 -0.28
N PRO A 165 14.05 -5.92 -1.43
CA PRO A 165 15.50 -5.83 -1.49
C PRO A 165 16.02 -4.61 -0.70
N PRO A 166 17.26 -4.65 -0.19
CA PRO A 166 17.82 -3.57 0.65
C PRO A 166 17.78 -2.17 0.01
N ASP A 167 17.97 -2.09 -1.31
CA ASP A 167 17.92 -0.83 -2.07
C ASP A 167 16.51 -0.23 -2.10
N THR A 168 15.47 -1.06 -2.22
CA THR A 168 14.07 -0.64 -2.12
C THR A 168 13.75 -0.13 -0.72
N ILE A 169 14.22 -0.81 0.33
CA ILE A 169 14.04 -0.35 1.72
C ILE A 169 14.67 1.03 1.92
N ALA A 170 15.90 1.22 1.45
CA ALA A 170 16.58 2.52 1.53
C ALA A 170 15.79 3.64 0.83
N ARG A 171 15.15 3.35 -0.31
CA ARG A 171 14.29 4.31 -1.03
C ARG A 171 12.97 4.62 -0.32
N LEU A 172 12.41 3.66 0.42
CA LEU A 172 11.13 3.80 1.13
C LEU A 172 11.29 4.48 2.50
N HIS A 173 12.43 4.27 3.16
CA HIS A 173 12.71 4.81 4.50
C HIS A 173 12.40 6.31 4.65
N PRO A 174 12.80 7.21 3.73
CA PRO A 174 12.49 8.63 3.88
C PRO A 174 11.01 9.01 3.67
N LEU A 175 10.14 8.06 3.27
CA LEU A 175 8.74 8.33 2.94
C LEU A 175 7.78 8.00 4.09
N ALA A 176 8.19 7.12 5.00
CA ALA A 176 7.42 6.68 6.15
C ALA A 176 8.08 7.15 7.45
N ASP A 177 7.30 7.19 8.53
CA ASP A 177 7.81 7.43 9.88
C ASP A 177 8.43 6.16 10.47
N ASP A 178 8.01 4.99 9.98
CA ASP A 178 8.55 3.68 10.34
C ASP A 178 8.38 2.66 9.21
N LEU A 179 9.29 1.69 9.13
CA LEU A 179 9.24 0.57 8.20
C LEU A 179 9.29 -0.74 8.98
N VAL A 180 8.24 -1.55 8.86
CA VAL A 180 8.15 -2.86 9.51
C VAL A 180 8.17 -3.95 8.44
N TYR A 181 9.26 -4.70 8.36
CA TYR A 181 9.41 -5.76 7.39
C TYR A 181 10.07 -7.00 7.97
N LEU A 182 9.77 -8.17 7.41
CA LEU A 182 10.28 -9.44 7.94
C LEU A 182 11.68 -9.76 7.42
N SER A 183 11.99 -9.38 6.18
CA SER A 183 13.27 -9.72 5.56
C SER A 183 13.70 -8.78 4.43
N ALA A 184 15.03 -8.66 4.25
CA ALA A 184 15.67 -7.86 3.22
C ALA A 184 16.72 -8.67 2.42
N PRO A 185 16.29 -9.66 1.62
CA PRO A 185 17.19 -10.61 0.98
C PRO A 185 17.90 -10.04 -0.25
N GLU A 186 19.07 -10.60 -0.53
CA GLU A 186 19.83 -10.38 -1.77
C GLU A 186 20.46 -11.74 -2.18
N PRO A 187 20.28 -12.21 -3.44
CA PRO A 187 19.55 -11.58 -4.53
C PRO A 187 18.02 -11.57 -4.31
N PHE A 188 17.33 -10.70 -5.04
CA PHE A 188 15.86 -10.59 -5.06
C PHE A 188 15.38 -10.56 -6.52
N HIS A 189 14.56 -11.51 -6.91
CA HIS A 189 14.02 -11.57 -8.28
C HIS A 189 12.53 -11.27 -8.32
N ALA A 190 11.74 -11.86 -7.42
CA ALA A 190 10.30 -11.65 -7.38
C ALA A 190 9.75 -11.92 -5.99
N VAL A 191 8.70 -11.18 -5.60
CA VAL A 191 8.04 -11.36 -4.28
C VAL A 191 7.60 -12.81 -4.06
N GLY A 192 7.05 -13.47 -5.09
CA GLY A 192 6.51 -14.82 -4.97
C GLY A 192 7.53 -15.90 -4.65
N GLU A 193 8.84 -15.66 -4.81
CA GLU A 193 9.87 -16.66 -4.49
C GLU A 193 10.05 -16.88 -2.98
N PHE A 194 9.58 -15.93 -2.17
CA PHE A 194 9.64 -15.98 -0.71
C PHE A 194 8.40 -16.60 -0.07
N PHE A 195 7.47 -17.13 -0.87
CA PHE A 195 6.23 -17.74 -0.41
C PHE A 195 6.06 -19.16 -0.97
N THR A 196 5.73 -20.11 -0.10
CA THR A 196 5.39 -21.48 -0.51
C THR A 196 4.05 -21.52 -1.24
N ASP A 197 3.05 -20.82 -0.70
CA ASP A 197 1.78 -20.53 -1.38
C ASP A 197 1.69 -19.02 -1.68
N PHE A 198 1.79 -18.69 -2.98
CA PHE A 198 1.61 -17.33 -3.50
C PHE A 198 0.47 -17.24 -4.52
N ARG A 199 -0.65 -17.94 -4.26
CA ARG A 199 -1.82 -17.89 -5.15
C ARG A 199 -2.31 -16.47 -5.40
N GLU A 200 -2.88 -16.23 -6.58
CA GLU A 200 -3.49 -14.95 -6.89
C GLU A 200 -4.71 -14.68 -5.98
N VAL A 201 -4.77 -13.49 -5.39
CA VAL A 201 -5.96 -12.99 -4.68
C VAL A 201 -6.91 -12.39 -5.70
N LYS A 202 -8.12 -12.95 -5.79
CA LYS A 202 -9.14 -12.52 -6.76
C LYS A 202 -9.96 -11.36 -6.24
N ASP A 203 -10.63 -10.64 -7.15
CA ASP A 203 -11.48 -9.51 -6.77
C ASP A 203 -12.68 -9.94 -5.92
N GLU A 204 -13.20 -11.16 -6.11
CA GLU A 204 -14.29 -11.68 -5.27
C GLU A 204 -13.86 -11.86 -3.81
N GLU A 205 -12.63 -12.34 -3.59
CA GLU A 205 -12.04 -12.50 -2.25
C GLU A 205 -11.82 -11.15 -1.58
N VAL A 206 -11.40 -10.15 -2.36
CA VAL A 206 -11.27 -8.76 -1.90
C VAL A 206 -12.61 -8.21 -1.42
N LEU A 207 -13.66 -8.39 -2.23
CA LEU A 207 -15.01 -7.92 -1.91
C LEU A 207 -15.59 -8.65 -0.68
N GLU A 208 -15.31 -9.94 -0.53
CA GLU A 208 -15.74 -10.70 0.64
C GLU A 208 -15.06 -10.21 1.92
N ILE A 209 -13.75 -9.92 1.87
CA ILE A 209 -13.02 -9.34 3.01
C ILE A 209 -13.61 -7.99 3.40
N LEU A 210 -13.80 -7.08 2.44
CA LEU A 210 -14.33 -5.74 2.72
C LEU A 210 -15.77 -5.78 3.24
N ARG A 211 -16.61 -6.67 2.72
CA ARG A 211 -17.99 -6.85 3.19
C ARG A 211 -18.07 -7.35 4.64
N ASN A 212 -17.14 -8.20 5.04
CA ASN A 212 -17.06 -8.77 6.39
C ASN A 212 -16.22 -7.90 7.35
N THR A 213 -15.69 -6.78 6.87
CA THR A 213 -14.96 -5.82 7.71
C THR A 213 -15.98 -4.94 8.44
N PRO A 214 -15.91 -4.83 9.78
CA PRO A 214 -16.82 -3.96 10.53
C PRO A 214 -16.66 -2.49 10.11
N PRO A 215 -17.70 -1.66 10.27
CA PRO A 215 -17.58 -0.22 10.05
C PRO A 215 -16.53 0.37 11.00
N PRO A 216 -15.91 1.51 10.63
CA PRO A 216 -14.84 2.11 11.42
C PRO A 216 -15.29 2.39 12.86
N GLN A 217 -14.38 2.15 13.81
CA GLN A 217 -14.68 2.31 15.25
C GLN A 217 -15.00 3.76 15.66
N LYS A 218 -14.55 4.74 14.86
CA LYS A 218 -14.91 6.16 15.03
C LYS A 218 -15.58 6.70 13.76
N PRO A 219 -16.62 7.53 13.89
CA PRO A 219 -17.20 8.22 12.74
C PRO A 219 -16.15 9.17 12.11
N PRO A 220 -16.24 9.41 10.79
CA PRO A 220 -15.35 10.36 10.11
C PRO A 220 -15.41 11.74 10.78
N HIS A 221 -14.27 12.43 10.83
CA HIS A 221 -14.22 13.80 11.35
C HIS A 221 -15.18 14.71 10.57
N PRO A 222 -15.96 15.57 11.24
CA PRO A 222 -16.86 16.53 10.59
C PRO A 222 -16.10 17.61 9.80
#